data_AF-A0A3D2VYN5-F1
#
_entry.id   AF-A0A3D2VYN5-F1
#
_cell.length_a   1.000
_cell.length_b   1.000
_cell.length_c   1.000
_cell.angle_alpha   90.00
_cell.angle_beta   90.00
_cell.angle_gamma   90.00
#
_symmetry.space_group_name_H-M   'P 1'
#
loop_
_entity.id
_entity.type
_entity.pdbx_description
1 polymer ?
#
loop_
_entity_poly.entity_id
_entity_poly.type
_entity_poly.pdbx_seq_one_letter_code
_entity_poly.pdbx_strand_id
1 'polypeptide(L)'
;MTADHPICAAHISAARRFLDKFDRVSFDTAAIKALHYSRLRAEWEANLDAVEVCPPRTIPATMGRVWERVPSVSKLQSTGREFHNCLAASSRASSYAAMLRRGIAQFWVLRAPDGAGLVVAMASLLKEAEFIEVKGPRNSRVNLDHPDLVLLGAAIGVAARTP
;
A
#
# COMPACT_ATOMS: atom_id res chain seq x y z
N MET A 1 -8.75 5.17 16.70
CA MET A 1 -8.28 5.29 18.09
C MET A 1 -6.79 5.04 18.10
N THR A 2 -6.09 5.83 18.91
CA THR A 2 -4.66 6.13 18.89
C THR A 2 -3.79 4.91 19.14
N ALA A 3 -2.88 4.61 18.22
CA ALA A 3 -1.68 3.86 18.57
C ALA A 3 -0.78 4.81 19.36
N ASP A 4 -0.86 4.73 20.68
CA ASP A 4 0.04 5.42 21.61
C ASP A 4 1.45 4.88 21.43
N HIS A 5 2.19 5.46 20.49
CA HIS A 5 3.63 5.28 20.45
C HIS A 5 4.25 6.29 21.43
N PRO A 6 4.88 5.85 22.54
CA PRO A 6 5.36 6.75 23.60
C PRO A 6 6.35 7.82 23.11
N ILE A 7 7.11 7.53 22.05
CA ILE A 7 7.98 8.52 21.38
C ILE A 7 7.19 9.68 20.75
N CYS A 8 5.96 9.44 20.26
CA CYS A 8 5.13 10.49 19.67
C CYS A 8 4.64 11.52 20.70
N ALA A 9 4.36 11.11 21.94
CA ALA A 9 3.87 12.03 22.98
C ALA A 9 4.88 13.13 23.33
N ALA A 10 6.17 12.78 23.41
CA ALA A 10 7.26 13.72 23.68
C ALA A 10 7.44 14.71 22.51
N HIS A 11 7.42 14.23 21.26
CA HIS A 11 7.54 15.08 20.08
C HIS A 11 6.32 15.98 19.89
N ILE A 12 5.11 15.49 20.13
CA ILE A 12 3.87 16.29 20.10
C ILE A 12 3.93 17.39 21.15
N SER A 13 4.36 17.07 22.37
CA SER A 13 4.53 18.06 23.45
C SER A 13 5.59 19.10 23.11
N ALA A 14 6.70 18.70 22.49
CA ALA A 14 7.72 19.62 22.01
C ALA A 14 7.21 20.53 20.88
N ALA A 15 6.46 19.98 19.93
CA ALA A 15 5.86 20.73 18.83
C ALA A 15 4.85 21.77 19.34
N ARG A 16 3.99 21.40 20.30
CA ARG A 16 3.07 22.34 20.97
C ARG A 16 3.82 23.50 21.60
N ARG A 17 4.85 23.22 22.41
CA ARG A 17 5.68 24.27 23.04
C ARG A 17 6.38 25.19 22.03
N PHE A 18 6.73 24.68 20.85
CA PHE A 18 7.28 25.50 19.78
C PHE A 18 6.21 26.41 19.17
N LEU A 19 5.02 25.88 18.88
CA LEU A 19 3.89 26.67 18.38
C LEU A 19 3.47 27.78 19.37
N ASP A 20 3.45 27.48 20.67
CA ASP A 20 3.11 28.44 21.73
C ASP A 20 4.09 29.62 21.83
N LYS A 21 5.32 29.45 21.30
CA LYS A 21 6.39 30.47 21.34
C LYS A 21 6.74 31.00 19.97
N PHE A 22 5.98 30.63 18.94
CA PHE A 22 6.36 30.88 17.55
C PHE A 22 6.56 32.36 17.24
N ASP A 23 5.75 33.22 17.85
CA ASP A 23 5.80 34.69 17.79
C ASP A 23 7.13 35.29 18.31
N ARG A 24 7.84 34.58 19.18
CA ARG A 24 9.07 35.02 19.84
C ARG A 24 10.34 34.39 19.28
N VAL A 25 10.21 33.56 18.24
CA VAL A 25 11.30 32.76 17.69
C VAL A 25 11.84 33.44 16.43
N SER A 26 13.18 33.46 16.26
CA SER A 26 13.79 33.97 15.03
C SER A 26 13.37 33.13 13.83
N PHE A 27 13.30 33.76 12.65
CA PHE A 27 12.90 33.09 11.42
C PHE A 27 13.76 31.84 11.12
N ASP A 28 15.08 31.92 11.33
CA ASP A 28 15.99 30.80 11.14
C ASP A 28 15.67 29.61 12.06
N THR A 29 15.39 29.91 13.34
CA THR A 29 15.02 28.88 14.31
C THR A 29 13.68 28.25 13.95
N ALA A 30 12.72 29.06 13.47
CA ALA A 30 11.43 28.57 13.01
C ALA A 30 11.58 27.64 11.80
N ALA A 31 12.41 28.00 10.82
CA ALA A 31 12.68 27.19 9.63
C ALA A 31 13.33 25.84 9.99
N ILE A 32 14.34 25.84 10.85
CA ILE A 32 15.01 24.61 11.32
C ILE A 32 14.02 23.69 12.04
N LYS A 33 13.20 24.24 12.95
CA LYS A 33 12.22 23.46 13.71
C LYS A 33 11.10 22.92 12.81
N ALA A 34 10.61 23.72 11.87
CA ALA A 34 9.60 23.29 10.91
C ALA A 34 10.10 22.10 10.06
N LEU A 35 11.33 22.17 9.55
CA LEU A 35 11.96 21.08 8.80
C LEU A 35 12.15 19.82 9.66
N HIS A 36 12.54 19.98 10.93
CA HIS A 36 12.66 18.85 11.84
C HIS A 36 11.31 18.14 12.04
N TYR A 37 10.24 18.90 12.34
CA TYR A 37 8.92 18.32 12.53
C TYR A 37 8.30 17.76 11.24
N SER A 38 8.62 18.32 10.07
CA SER A 38 8.17 17.76 8.79
C SER A 38 8.78 16.39 8.53
N ARG A 39 10.07 16.19 8.87
CA ARG A 39 10.75 14.90 8.79
C ARG A 39 10.15 13.87 9.75
N LEU A 40 9.94 14.27 11.01
CA LEU A 40 9.28 13.39 12.01
C LEU A 40 7.88 12.97 11.56
N ARG A 41 7.11 13.89 10.96
CA ARG A 41 5.80 13.58 10.39
C ARG A 41 5.91 12.58 9.24
N ALA A 42 6.83 12.78 8.31
CA ALA A 42 7.03 11.87 7.19
C ALA A 42 7.42 10.46 7.64
N GLU A 43 8.31 10.35 8.64
CA GLU A 43 8.69 9.08 9.25
C GLU A 43 7.48 8.40 9.92
N TRP A 44 6.68 9.16 10.66
CA TRP A 44 5.47 8.62 11.27
C TRP A 44 4.46 8.12 10.23
N GLU A 45 4.23 8.88 9.16
CA GLU A 45 3.37 8.47 8.05
C GLU A 45 3.89 7.20 7.37
N ALA A 46 5.21 7.08 7.14
CA ALA A 46 5.83 5.88 6.61
C ALA A 46 5.65 4.65 7.52
N ASN A 47 5.80 4.83 8.84
CA ASN A 47 5.56 3.77 9.82
C ASN A 47 4.09 3.32 9.81
N LEU A 48 3.14 4.25 9.70
CA LEU A 48 1.72 3.92 9.59
C LEU A 48 1.39 3.17 8.30
N ASP A 49 2.04 3.51 7.19
CA ASP A 49 1.85 2.84 5.90
C ASP A 49 2.49 1.44 5.89
N ALA A 50 3.46 1.17 6.77
CA ALA A 50 4.08 -0.13 6.96
C ALA A 50 3.25 -1.11 7.81
N VAL A 51 2.28 -0.62 8.58
CA VAL A 51 1.39 -1.48 9.36
C VAL A 51 0.60 -2.40 8.44
N GLU A 52 0.66 -3.70 8.70
CA GLU A 52 -0.12 -4.70 7.99
C GLU A 52 -1.61 -4.53 8.30
N VAL A 53 -2.42 -4.43 7.25
CA VAL A 53 -3.89 -4.32 7.33
C VAL A 53 -4.59 -5.62 7.02
N CYS A 54 -3.87 -6.60 6.47
CA CYS A 54 -4.35 -7.96 6.27
C CYS A 54 -3.19 -8.95 6.33
N PRO A 55 -3.45 -10.21 6.74
CA PRO A 55 -2.40 -11.21 6.87
C PRO A 55 -1.76 -11.52 5.50
N PRO A 56 -0.43 -11.68 5.44
CA PRO A 56 0.25 -12.23 4.28
C PRO A 56 -0.32 -13.59 3.93
N ARG A 57 -0.50 -13.85 2.62
CA ARG A 57 -0.96 -15.14 2.10
C ARG A 57 -0.31 -15.38 0.76
N THR A 58 0.07 -16.62 0.51
CA THR A 58 0.57 -17.07 -0.79
C THR A 58 -0.39 -18.08 -1.40
N ILE A 59 -0.51 -18.06 -2.72
CA ILE A 59 -1.32 -19.01 -3.49
C ILE A 59 -0.46 -19.52 -4.66
N PRO A 60 -0.27 -20.84 -4.81
CA PRO A 60 0.45 -21.38 -5.97
C PRO A 60 -0.22 -20.99 -7.28
N ALA A 61 0.59 -20.65 -8.28
CA ALA A 61 0.17 -20.40 -9.65
C ALA A 61 0.78 -21.46 -10.59
N THR A 62 0.57 -21.33 -11.90
CA THR A 62 1.16 -22.23 -12.89
C THR A 62 2.69 -22.07 -12.97
N MET A 63 3.38 -23.07 -13.51
CA MET A 63 4.81 -23.00 -13.85
C MET A 63 5.72 -22.61 -12.66
N GLY A 64 5.38 -23.06 -11.45
CA GLY A 64 6.16 -22.78 -10.24
C GLY A 64 6.10 -21.34 -9.75
N ARG A 65 5.18 -20.54 -10.28
CA ARG A 65 4.94 -19.15 -9.86
C ARG A 65 4.10 -19.11 -8.58
N VAL A 66 4.10 -17.95 -7.94
CA VAL A 66 3.29 -17.72 -6.73
C VAL A 66 2.59 -16.38 -6.78
N TRP A 67 1.35 -16.36 -6.31
CA TRP A 67 0.64 -15.15 -5.95
C TRP A 67 0.95 -14.80 -4.50
N GLU A 68 1.29 -13.54 -4.25
CA GLU A 68 1.51 -12.98 -2.93
C GLU A 68 0.50 -11.89 -2.64
N ARG A 69 -0.18 -11.98 -1.49
CA ARG A 69 -1.06 -10.91 -1.02
C ARG A 69 -0.23 -9.74 -0.52
N VAL A 70 -0.61 -8.53 -0.93
CA VAL A 70 -0.02 -7.27 -0.45
C VAL A 70 -0.65 -6.92 0.91
N PRO A 71 0.12 -6.92 2.02
CA PRO A 71 -0.45 -6.77 3.37
C PRO A 71 -0.53 -5.32 3.84
N SER A 72 0.18 -4.38 3.22
CA SER A 72 0.32 -3.00 3.69
C SER A 72 0.43 -1.99 2.54
N VAL A 73 0.23 -0.71 2.85
CA VAL A 73 0.37 0.38 1.86
C VAL A 73 1.82 0.54 1.41
N SER A 74 2.78 0.39 2.32
CA SER A 74 4.21 0.44 1.98
C SER A 74 4.59 -0.67 1.00
N LYS A 75 4.05 -1.89 1.17
CA LYS A 75 4.26 -2.99 0.23
C LYS A 75 3.61 -2.68 -1.11
N LEU A 76 2.40 -2.14 -1.12
CA LEU A 76 1.72 -1.71 -2.35
C LEU A 76 2.55 -0.70 -3.16
N GLN A 77 3.12 0.30 -2.48
CA GLN A 77 4.02 1.28 -3.10
C GLN A 77 5.30 0.61 -3.64
N SER A 78 5.91 -0.30 -2.87
CA SER A 78 7.11 -1.02 -3.31
C SER A 78 6.85 -1.88 -4.56
N THR A 79 5.70 -2.57 -4.60
CA THR A 79 5.24 -3.31 -5.77
C THR A 79 5.02 -2.36 -6.94
N GLY A 80 4.42 -1.20 -6.72
CA GLY A 80 4.26 -0.21 -7.77
C GLY A 80 5.58 0.30 -8.33
N ARG A 81 6.60 0.52 -7.48
CA ARG A 81 7.95 0.90 -7.90
C ARG A 81 8.63 -0.22 -8.69
N GLU A 82 8.54 -1.45 -8.22
CA GLU A 82 9.02 -2.67 -8.90
C GLU A 82 8.42 -2.79 -10.30
N PHE A 83 7.11 -2.60 -10.42
CA PHE A 83 6.39 -2.69 -11.68
C PHE A 83 6.48 -1.43 -12.53
N HIS A 84 7.06 -0.33 -12.03
CA HIS A 84 7.00 1.00 -12.65
C HIS A 84 5.57 1.40 -13.06
N ASN A 85 4.58 1.16 -12.19
CA ASN A 85 3.16 1.39 -12.48
C ASN A 85 2.52 2.43 -11.53
N CYS A 86 1.24 2.73 -11.72
CA CYS A 86 0.55 3.78 -10.95
C CYS A 86 0.46 3.50 -9.44
N LEU A 87 0.65 2.25 -8.99
CA LEU A 87 0.64 1.90 -7.57
C LEU A 87 1.81 2.55 -6.82
N ALA A 88 2.89 2.92 -7.50
CA ALA A 88 4.06 3.56 -6.91
C ALA A 88 3.71 4.90 -6.23
N ALA A 89 2.72 5.60 -6.78
CA ALA A 89 2.22 6.87 -6.28
C ALA A 89 1.13 6.73 -5.20
N SER A 90 0.88 5.51 -4.71
CA SER A 90 -0.16 5.27 -3.70
C SER A 90 0.22 5.88 -2.36
N SER A 91 -0.24 7.10 -2.07
CA SER A 91 -0.18 7.67 -0.73
C SER A 91 -1.32 7.16 0.14
N ARG A 92 -1.25 7.36 1.45
CA ARG A 92 -2.33 6.99 2.40
C ARG A 92 -3.73 7.54 2.05
N ALA A 93 -3.80 8.62 1.27
CA ALA A 93 -5.04 9.24 0.79
C ALA A 93 -5.41 8.83 -0.65
N SER A 94 -4.54 8.10 -1.36
CA SER A 94 -4.85 7.61 -2.71
C SER A 94 -5.98 6.59 -2.67
N SER A 95 -6.71 6.47 -3.78
CA SER A 95 -7.83 5.52 -3.91
C SER A 95 -7.41 4.09 -3.59
N TYR A 96 -6.29 3.62 -4.15
CA TYR A 96 -5.80 2.25 -3.93
C TYR A 96 -5.43 1.97 -2.47
N ALA A 97 -4.66 2.87 -1.83
CA ALA A 97 -4.27 2.69 -0.44
C ALA A 97 -5.49 2.76 0.49
N ALA A 98 -6.43 3.66 0.21
CA ALA A 98 -7.68 3.76 0.96
C ALA A 98 -8.53 2.48 0.83
N MET A 99 -8.63 1.91 -0.38
CA MET A 99 -9.35 0.64 -0.61
C MET A 99 -8.71 -0.52 0.15
N LEU A 100 -7.37 -0.63 0.13
CA LEU A 100 -6.64 -1.66 0.88
C LEU A 100 -6.88 -1.50 2.40
N ARG A 101 -6.67 -0.31 2.95
CA ARG A 101 -6.78 -0.04 4.39
C ARG A 101 -8.19 -0.22 4.94
N ARG A 102 -9.21 0.06 4.12
CA ARG A 102 -10.62 -0.12 4.51
C ARG A 102 -11.12 -1.54 4.29
N GLY A 103 -10.27 -2.44 3.77
CA GLY A 103 -10.68 -3.81 3.44
C GLY A 103 -11.74 -3.87 2.33
N ILE A 104 -11.79 -2.86 1.45
CA ILE A 104 -12.69 -2.83 0.30
C ILE A 104 -12.11 -3.65 -0.86
N ALA A 105 -10.78 -3.67 -0.98
CA ALA A 105 -10.07 -4.44 -1.99
C ALA A 105 -8.86 -5.17 -1.41
N GLN A 106 -8.50 -6.29 -2.02
CA GLN A 106 -7.22 -6.98 -1.82
C GLN A 106 -6.36 -6.81 -3.06
N PHE A 107 -5.05 -6.72 -2.84
CA PHE A 107 -4.07 -6.67 -3.92
C PHE A 107 -3.20 -7.92 -3.87
N TRP A 108 -2.96 -8.50 -5.03
CA TRP A 108 -2.21 -9.73 -5.22
C TRP A 108 -1.15 -9.53 -6.28
N VAL A 109 0.05 -10.06 -6.07
CA VAL A 109 1.19 -9.94 -6.99
C VAL A 109 1.60 -11.34 -7.43
N LEU A 110 1.59 -11.59 -8.73
CA LEU A 110 2.17 -12.80 -9.31
C LEU A 110 3.66 -12.59 -9.48
N ARG A 111 4.45 -13.50 -8.93
CA ARG A 111 5.90 -13.52 -9.08
C ARG A 111 6.35 -14.72 -9.91
N ALA A 112 7.35 -14.48 -10.75
CA ALA A 112 8.12 -15.52 -11.40
C ALA A 112 8.93 -16.34 -10.35
N PRO A 113 9.43 -17.54 -10.71
CA PRO A 113 10.23 -18.36 -9.79
C PRO A 113 11.52 -17.68 -9.30
N ASP A 114 12.05 -16.73 -10.07
CA ASP A 114 13.21 -15.89 -9.72
C ASP A 114 12.83 -14.68 -8.83
N GLY A 115 11.55 -14.53 -8.49
CA GLY A 115 11.01 -13.46 -7.67
C GLY A 115 10.55 -12.21 -8.44
N ALA A 116 10.72 -12.15 -9.76
CA ALA A 116 10.32 -10.98 -10.55
C ALA A 116 8.79 -10.82 -10.62
N GLY A 117 8.29 -9.61 -10.37
CA GLY A 117 6.89 -9.28 -10.49
C GLY A 117 6.36 -9.31 -11.93
N LEU A 118 5.30 -10.07 -12.15
CA LEU A 118 4.69 -10.27 -13.47
C LEU A 118 3.32 -9.61 -13.61
N VAL A 119 2.47 -9.74 -12.60
CA VAL A 119 1.10 -9.21 -12.61
C VAL A 119 0.73 -8.69 -11.23
N VAL A 120 -0.03 -7.60 -11.17
CA VAL A 120 -0.76 -7.18 -9.98
C VAL A 120 -2.26 -7.24 -10.27
N ALA A 121 -3.01 -7.91 -9.40
CA ALA A 121 -4.46 -8.02 -9.48
C ALA A 121 -5.11 -7.38 -8.23
N MET A 122 -6.10 -6.53 -8.47
CA MET A 122 -6.93 -5.91 -7.44
C MET A 122 -8.30 -6.60 -7.44
N ALA A 123 -8.61 -7.29 -6.36
CA ALA A 123 -9.86 -8.00 -6.15
C ALA A 123 -10.77 -7.22 -5.19
N SER A 124 -12.05 -7.09 -5.55
CA SER A 124 -13.09 -6.57 -4.64
C SER A 124 -13.33 -7.53 -3.49
N LEU A 125 -13.53 -7.00 -2.28
CA LEU A 125 -14.05 -7.75 -1.13
C LEU A 125 -15.55 -7.56 -0.90
N LEU A 126 -16.22 -6.84 -1.81
CA LEU A 126 -17.67 -6.62 -1.77
C LEU A 126 -18.40 -7.77 -2.50
N LYS A 127 -19.74 -7.81 -2.37
CA LYS A 127 -20.62 -8.93 -2.81
C LYS A 127 -20.43 -9.39 -4.26
N GLU A 128 -19.95 -8.52 -5.14
CA GLU A 128 -19.55 -8.85 -6.49
C GLU A 128 -18.03 -9.09 -6.47
N ALA A 129 -17.65 -10.32 -6.14
CA ALA A 129 -16.25 -10.74 -6.05
C ALA A 129 -15.67 -10.82 -7.47
N GLU A 130 -15.26 -9.67 -8.01
CA GLU A 130 -14.60 -9.52 -9.29
C GLU A 130 -13.21 -8.89 -9.14
N PHE A 131 -12.35 -9.11 -10.14
CA PHE A 131 -11.15 -8.30 -10.29
C PHE A 131 -11.55 -6.91 -10.78
N ILE A 132 -11.33 -5.90 -9.95
CA ILE A 132 -11.57 -4.50 -10.30
C ILE A 132 -10.54 -4.04 -11.32
N GLU A 133 -9.29 -4.49 -11.17
CA GLU A 133 -8.21 -4.11 -12.06
C GLU A 133 -7.09 -5.16 -12.07
N VAL A 134 -6.51 -5.40 -13.24
CA VAL A 134 -5.34 -6.27 -13.40
C VAL A 134 -4.32 -5.59 -14.31
N LYS A 135 -3.07 -5.52 -13.87
CA LYS A 135 -1.99 -4.81 -14.57
C LYS A 135 -0.69 -5.59 -14.53
N GLY A 136 0.08 -5.50 -15.61
CA GLY A 136 1.48 -5.89 -15.64
C GLY A 136 2.40 -4.69 -15.40
N PRO A 137 3.72 -4.89 -15.62
CA PRO A 137 4.70 -3.81 -15.55
C PRO A 137 4.34 -2.65 -16.48
N ARG A 138 4.65 -1.41 -16.05
CA ARG A 138 4.38 -0.16 -16.78
C ARG A 138 2.89 0.05 -17.11
N ASN A 139 1.99 -0.47 -16.27
CA ASN A 139 0.53 -0.47 -16.49
C ASN A 139 0.10 -1.22 -17.75
N SER A 140 0.88 -2.21 -18.21
CA SER A 140 0.48 -3.04 -19.35
C SER A 140 -0.83 -3.78 -19.04
N ARG A 141 -1.67 -3.93 -20.06
CA ARG A 141 -2.91 -4.71 -19.94
C ARG A 141 -2.57 -6.18 -19.79
N VAL A 142 -3.31 -6.88 -18.95
CA VAL A 142 -3.24 -8.33 -18.77
C VAL A 142 -4.59 -8.90 -19.17
N ASN A 143 -4.58 -9.99 -19.93
CA ASN A 143 -5.80 -10.69 -20.29
C ASN A 143 -6.46 -11.28 -19.03
N LEU A 144 -7.76 -11.04 -18.83
CA LEU A 144 -8.51 -11.58 -17.70
C LEU A 144 -8.64 -13.11 -17.75
N ASP A 145 -8.57 -13.70 -18.94
CA ASP A 145 -8.57 -15.15 -19.15
C ASP A 145 -7.21 -15.81 -18.88
N HIS A 146 -6.23 -15.05 -18.36
CA HIS A 146 -4.93 -15.60 -18.03
C HIS A 146 -5.07 -16.73 -16.98
N PRO A 147 -4.50 -17.93 -17.20
CA PRO A 147 -4.72 -19.08 -16.34
C PRO A 147 -4.35 -18.82 -14.88
N ASP A 148 -3.26 -18.10 -14.62
CA ASP A 148 -2.87 -17.71 -13.26
C ASP A 148 -3.91 -16.81 -12.57
N LEU A 149 -4.64 -15.96 -13.31
CA LEU A 149 -5.70 -15.11 -12.75
C LEU A 149 -6.96 -15.91 -12.45
N VAL A 150 -7.32 -16.85 -13.31
CA VAL A 150 -8.45 -17.76 -13.09
C VAL A 150 -8.22 -18.59 -11.83
N LEU A 151 -7.00 -19.13 -11.67
CA LEU A 151 -6.61 -19.87 -10.46
C LEU A 151 -6.64 -18.99 -9.21
N LEU A 152 -6.12 -17.76 -9.29
CA LEU A 152 -6.20 -16.82 -8.18
C LEU A 152 -7.67 -16.55 -7.81
N GLY A 153 -8.50 -16.25 -8.80
CA GLY A 153 -9.93 -15.97 -8.62
C GLY A 153 -10.63 -17.10 -7.88
N ALA A 154 -10.47 -18.33 -8.37
CA ALA A 154 -11.01 -19.52 -7.72
C ALA A 154 -10.52 -19.67 -6.26
N ALA A 155 -9.24 -19.40 -5.99
CA ALA A 155 -8.64 -19.54 -4.66
C ALA A 155 -9.04 -18.44 -3.65
N ILE A 156 -9.56 -17.30 -4.12
CA ILE A 156 -10.01 -16.18 -3.29
C ILE A 156 -11.53 -15.93 -3.38
N GLY A 157 -12.26 -16.80 -4.09
CA GLY A 157 -13.71 -16.68 -4.26
C GLY A 157 -14.14 -15.55 -5.20
N VAL A 158 -13.27 -15.13 -6.11
CA VAL A 158 -13.51 -14.10 -7.12
C VAL A 158 -13.80 -14.78 -8.46
N ALA A 159 -14.93 -14.46 -9.08
CA ALA A 159 -15.24 -14.92 -10.41
C ALA A 159 -14.34 -14.18 -11.42
N ALA A 160 -13.67 -14.93 -12.29
CA ALA A 160 -13.19 -14.35 -13.53
C ALA A 160 -14.45 -13.88 -14.29
N ARG A 161 -14.55 -12.58 -14.59
CA ARG A 161 -15.70 -12.02 -15.31
C ARG A 161 -16.02 -12.92 -16.50
N THR A 162 -17.22 -13.48 -16.50
CA THR A 162 -17.76 -14.15 -17.68
C THR A 162 -18.03 -13.05 -18.72
N PRO A 163 -17.65 -13.24 -20.00
CA PRO A 163 -17.82 -12.24 -21.05
C PRO A 163 -19.26 -11.73 -21.19
#